data_AF-A0A943GYS7-F1
#
_entry.id   AF-A0A943GYS7-F1
#
_cell.length_a   1.000
_cell.length_b   1.000
_cell.length_c   1.000
_cell.angle_alpha   90.00
_cell.angle_beta   90.00
_cell.angle_gamma   90.00
#
_symmetry.space_group_name_H-M   'P 1'
#
loop_
_entity.id
_entity.type
_entity.pdbx_description
1 polymer ?
#
loop_
_entity_poly.entity_id
_entity_poly.type
_entity_poly.pdbx_seq_one_letter_code
_entity_poly.pdbx_strand_id
1 'polypeptide(L)'
;MKKIIKDTFVLMVITLVSGLLLGMVYEVTKDPIKKQEEEQKIAAYQKVFEDAETFEKTEDQEATDQMIAESLKKAELEGKAQIDEVLKAVSKDGNTLGAVMQITSKEGYGGDICFTVGIQNDGTVNGISILSISETAGLGMKADTEEFRNQFAGKKADAFTYTKTGATAENEIDAISGATVTTNAVTNGVNAGLSFFRTLSEGGVLDE
;
A
#
# COMPACT_ATOMS: atom_id res chain seq x y z
N MET A 1 -36.71 2.41 42.87
CA MET A 1 -36.86 1.45 41.76
C MET A 1 -37.52 2.03 40.51
N LYS A 2 -38.76 2.58 40.55
CA LYS A 2 -39.44 3.11 39.35
C LYS A 2 -38.65 4.17 38.56
N LYS A 3 -37.92 5.06 39.25
CA LYS A 3 -37.10 6.12 38.62
C LYS A 3 -35.89 5.54 37.88
N ILE A 4 -35.17 4.62 38.53
CA ILE A 4 -34.04 3.89 37.93
C ILE A 4 -34.49 3.10 36.69
N ILE A 5 -35.60 2.37 36.76
CA ILE A 5 -36.14 1.61 35.61
C ILE A 5 -36.50 2.54 34.45
N LYS A 6 -37.11 3.70 34.74
CA LYS A 6 -37.44 4.70 33.71
C LYS A 6 -36.19 5.26 33.05
N ASP A 7 -35.18 5.62 33.84
CA ASP A 7 -33.95 6.23 33.34
C ASP A 7 -33.14 5.22 32.49
N THR A 8 -33.08 3.94 32.90
CA THR A 8 -32.49 2.86 32.11
C THR A 8 -33.22 2.66 30.78
N PHE A 9 -34.55 2.68 30.78
CA PHE A 9 -35.34 2.54 29.56
C PHE A 9 -35.15 3.74 28.60
N VAL A 10 -35.11 4.96 29.13
CA VAL A 10 -34.83 6.16 28.34
C VAL A 10 -33.44 6.07 27.70
N LEU A 11 -32.42 5.63 28.45
CA LEU A 11 -31.09 5.44 27.92
C LEU A 11 -31.07 4.36 26.82
N MET A 12 -31.76 3.24 27.01
CA MET A 12 -31.89 2.18 26.00
C MET A 12 -32.53 2.67 24.70
N VAL A 13 -33.58 3.50 24.80
CA VAL A 13 -34.24 4.06 23.61
C VAL A 13 -33.29 5.02 22.89
N ILE A 14 -32.58 5.89 23.62
CA ILE A 14 -31.63 6.82 23.03
C ILE A 14 -30.49 6.06 22.34
N THR A 15 -29.92 5.03 22.97
CA THR A 15 -28.84 4.25 22.35
C THR A 15 -29.31 3.48 21.12
N LEU A 16 -30.54 2.94 21.15
CA LEU A 16 -31.14 2.26 20.01
C LEU A 16 -31.37 3.23 18.84
N VAL A 17 -31.93 4.41 19.10
CA VAL A 17 -32.15 5.43 18.06
C VAL A 17 -30.81 5.91 17.49
N SER A 18 -29.81 6.19 18.33
CA SER A 18 -28.47 6.59 17.87
C SER A 18 -27.80 5.49 17.03
N GLY A 19 -27.91 4.22 17.42
CA GLY A 19 -27.38 3.10 16.65
C GLY A 19 -28.06 2.93 15.29
N LEU A 20 -29.39 3.10 15.23
CA LEU A 20 -30.14 3.07 13.97
C LEU A 20 -29.76 4.23 13.05
N LEU A 21 -29.65 5.44 13.59
CA LEU A 21 -29.22 6.61 12.81
C LEU A 21 -27.81 6.42 12.26
N LEU A 22 -26.87 5.94 13.07
CA LEU A 22 -25.50 5.68 12.63
C LEU A 22 -25.45 4.57 11.57
N GLY A 23 -26.25 3.51 11.72
CA GLY A 23 -26.37 2.44 10.73
C GLY A 23 -26.94 2.91 9.39
N MET A 24 -27.96 3.78 9.41
CA MET A 24 -28.51 4.38 8.19
C MET A 24 -27.49 5.27 7.48
N VAL A 25 -26.76 6.10 8.25
CA VAL A 25 -25.69 6.95 7.69
C VAL A 25 -24.61 6.07 7.05
N TYR A 26 -24.17 5.02 7.75
CA TYR A 26 -23.18 4.08 7.23
C TYR A 26 -23.60 3.46 5.90
N GLU A 27 -24.81 2.91 5.81
CA GLU A 27 -25.35 2.30 4.57
C GLU A 27 -25.35 3.29 3.39
N VAL A 28 -25.80 4.54 3.60
CA VAL A 28 -25.81 5.56 2.55
C VAL A 28 -24.39 5.98 2.14
N THR A 29 -23.44 6.00 3.07
CA THR A 29 -22.05 6.42 2.80
C THR A 29 -21.15 5.32 2.26
N LYS A 30 -21.52 4.04 2.42
CA LYS A 30 -20.65 2.91 2.08
C LYS A 30 -20.32 2.84 0.60
N ASP A 31 -21.32 2.96 -0.27
CA ASP A 31 -21.14 2.92 -1.72
C ASP A 31 -20.28 4.08 -2.27
N PRO A 32 -20.52 5.37 -1.90
CA PRO A 32 -19.67 6.45 -2.37
C PRO A 32 -18.23 6.36 -1.83
N ILE A 33 -18.02 5.88 -0.60
CA ILE A 33 -16.68 5.65 -0.06
C ILE A 33 -15.95 4.58 -0.90
N LYS A 34 -16.61 3.44 -1.15
CA LYS A 34 -16.00 2.36 -1.94
C LYS A 34 -15.63 2.84 -3.35
N LYS A 35 -16.49 3.62 -4.00
CA LYS A 35 -16.19 4.19 -5.32
C LYS A 35 -14.99 5.14 -5.28
N GLN A 36 -14.91 6.01 -4.26
CA GLN A 36 -13.77 6.90 -4.09
C GLN A 36 -12.47 6.13 -3.82
N GLU A 37 -12.54 5.05 -3.03
CA GLU A 37 -11.39 4.17 -2.79
C GLU A 37 -10.90 3.50 -4.09
N GLU A 38 -11.81 2.97 -4.91
CA GLU A 38 -11.48 2.38 -6.22
C GLU A 38 -10.88 3.43 -7.17
N GLU A 39 -11.45 4.63 -7.24
CA GLU A 39 -10.92 5.75 -8.05
C GLU A 39 -9.52 6.19 -7.57
N GLN A 40 -9.31 6.27 -6.25
CA GLN A 40 -8.00 6.60 -5.67
C GLN A 40 -6.96 5.51 -5.94
N LYS A 41 -7.36 4.23 -5.88
CA LYS A 41 -6.50 3.10 -6.24
C LYS A 41 -6.07 3.17 -7.70
N ILE A 42 -7.02 3.33 -8.62
CA ILE A 42 -6.72 3.44 -10.06
C ILE A 42 -5.84 4.66 -10.32
N ALA A 43 -6.13 5.80 -9.68
CA ALA A 43 -5.28 6.98 -9.80
C ALA A 43 -3.87 6.76 -9.23
N ALA A 44 -3.73 5.98 -8.16
CA ALA A 44 -2.43 5.62 -7.60
C ALA A 44 -1.65 4.69 -8.54
N TYR A 45 -2.32 3.71 -9.17
CA TYR A 45 -1.70 2.87 -10.20
C TYR A 45 -1.22 3.70 -11.39
N GLN A 46 -2.03 4.65 -11.86
CA GLN A 46 -1.63 5.57 -12.93
C GLN A 46 -0.45 6.47 -12.52
N LYS A 47 -0.38 6.90 -11.25
CA LYS A 47 0.76 7.70 -10.76
C LYS A 47 2.08 6.93 -10.76
N VAL A 48 2.04 5.61 -10.55
CA VAL A 48 3.24 4.77 -10.58
C VAL A 48 3.52 4.19 -11.96
N PHE A 49 2.61 4.33 -12.93
CA PHE A 49 2.80 4.03 -14.35
C PHE A 49 1.96 4.96 -15.22
N GLU A 50 2.48 6.15 -15.52
CA GLU A 50 1.75 7.15 -16.31
C GLU A 50 1.50 6.68 -17.76
N ASP A 51 2.41 5.84 -18.28
CA ASP A 51 2.38 5.30 -19.65
C ASP A 51 1.49 4.05 -19.81
N ALA A 52 0.95 3.51 -18.71
CA ALA A 52 0.03 2.38 -18.78
C ALA A 52 -1.37 2.82 -19.21
N GLU A 53 -1.99 2.05 -20.10
CA GLU A 53 -3.38 2.23 -20.52
C GLU A 53 -4.33 1.33 -19.72
N THR A 54 -3.89 0.10 -19.43
CA THR A 54 -4.65 -0.87 -18.64
C THR A 54 -3.81 -1.51 -17.55
N PHE A 55 -4.50 -1.92 -16.48
CA PHE A 55 -3.95 -2.70 -15.39
C PHE A 55 -4.71 -4.02 -15.32
N GLU A 56 -4.01 -5.11 -15.63
CA GLU A 56 -4.62 -6.43 -15.77
C GLU A 56 -4.24 -7.33 -14.60
N LYS A 57 -5.19 -8.11 -14.09
CA LYS A 57 -4.92 -9.09 -13.03
C LYS A 57 -4.12 -10.25 -13.58
N THR A 58 -3.20 -10.78 -12.77
CA THR A 58 -2.51 -12.03 -13.07
C THR A 58 -3.53 -13.18 -13.15
N GLU A 59 -3.37 -14.08 -14.13
CA GLU A 59 -4.36 -15.11 -14.46
C GLU A 59 -4.50 -16.20 -13.38
N ASP A 60 -3.45 -16.43 -12.57
CA ASP A 60 -3.44 -17.44 -11.51
C ASP A 60 -3.22 -16.80 -10.12
N GLN A 61 -4.34 -16.55 -9.44
CA GLN A 61 -4.34 -15.91 -8.12
C GLN A 61 -3.79 -16.84 -7.02
N GLU A 62 -4.03 -18.16 -7.10
CA GLU A 62 -3.54 -19.10 -6.09
C GLU A 62 -2.02 -19.27 -6.17
N ALA A 63 -1.47 -19.38 -7.38
CA ALA A 63 -0.02 -19.40 -7.58
C ALA A 63 0.62 -18.07 -7.14
N THR A 64 -0.03 -16.94 -7.45
CA THR A 64 0.41 -15.62 -7.02
C THR A 64 0.48 -15.51 -5.49
N ASP A 65 -0.55 -15.94 -4.77
CA ASP A 65 -0.59 -15.90 -3.30
C ASP A 65 0.51 -16.75 -2.66
N GLN A 66 0.81 -17.93 -3.24
CA GLN A 66 1.92 -18.77 -2.79
C GLN A 66 3.27 -18.09 -3.02
N MET A 67 3.49 -17.53 -4.21
CA MET A 67 4.72 -16.80 -4.55
C MET A 67 4.91 -15.55 -3.67
N ILE A 68 3.83 -14.85 -3.30
CA ILE A 68 3.86 -13.75 -2.33
C ILE A 68 4.36 -14.28 -0.98
N ALA A 69 3.76 -15.34 -0.45
CA ALA A 69 4.15 -15.89 0.85
C ALA A 69 5.63 -16.34 0.87
N GLU A 70 6.09 -17.03 -0.17
CA GLU A 70 7.47 -17.48 -0.29
C GLU A 70 8.46 -16.31 -0.41
N SER A 71 8.13 -15.31 -1.24
CA SER A 71 9.01 -14.15 -1.46
C SER A 71 9.14 -13.27 -0.22
N LEU A 72 8.06 -13.07 0.54
CA LEU A 72 8.07 -12.35 1.81
C LEU A 72 8.87 -13.10 2.89
N LYS A 73 8.74 -14.43 2.95
CA LYS A 73 9.50 -15.26 3.87
C LYS A 73 11.00 -15.24 3.57
N LYS A 74 11.38 -15.36 2.29
CA LYS A 74 12.78 -15.28 1.83
C LYS A 74 13.42 -13.91 2.15
N ALA A 75 12.63 -12.84 2.14
CA ALA A 75 13.07 -11.49 2.49
C ALA A 75 12.95 -11.14 3.98
N GLU A 76 12.51 -12.05 4.85
CA GLU A 76 12.26 -11.81 6.28
C GLU A 76 11.25 -10.66 6.54
N LEU A 77 10.27 -10.53 5.63
CA LEU A 77 9.20 -9.55 5.63
C LEU A 77 7.82 -10.16 5.96
N GLU A 78 7.78 -11.46 6.26
CA GLU A 78 6.57 -12.15 6.74
C GLU A 78 6.01 -11.47 8.00
N GLY A 79 4.73 -11.07 7.95
CA GLY A 79 4.06 -10.35 9.04
C GLY A 79 4.40 -8.85 9.14
N LYS A 80 5.39 -8.36 8.39
CA LYS A 80 5.75 -6.93 8.32
C LYS A 80 5.08 -6.21 7.17
N ALA A 81 4.98 -6.88 6.04
CA ALA A 81 4.30 -6.37 4.84
C ALA A 81 3.38 -7.45 4.26
N GLN A 82 2.33 -6.99 3.60
CA GLN A 82 1.37 -7.82 2.89
C GLN A 82 1.21 -7.23 1.48
N ILE A 83 1.26 -8.08 0.45
CA ILE A 83 0.93 -7.69 -0.92
C ILE A 83 -0.54 -8.05 -1.13
N ASP A 84 -1.39 -7.03 -1.30
CA ASP A 84 -2.85 -7.19 -1.37
C ASP A 84 -3.34 -7.47 -2.78
N GLU A 85 -2.65 -6.90 -3.77
CA GLU A 85 -3.02 -7.04 -5.18
C GLU A 85 -1.79 -6.87 -6.06
N VAL A 86 -1.75 -7.63 -7.15
CA VAL A 86 -0.71 -7.59 -8.17
C VAL A 86 -1.40 -7.43 -9.53
N LEU A 87 -1.00 -6.41 -10.28
CA LEU A 87 -1.52 -6.09 -11.60
C LEU A 87 -0.36 -5.93 -12.58
N LYS A 88 -0.49 -6.43 -13.81
CA LYS A 88 0.39 -6.11 -14.92
C LYS A 88 0.03 -4.73 -15.47
N ALA A 89 1.00 -3.84 -15.61
CA ALA A 89 0.83 -2.56 -16.28
C ALA A 89 1.07 -2.73 -17.78
N VAL A 90 0.08 -2.41 -18.62
CA VAL A 90 0.14 -2.64 -20.08
C VAL A 90 0.02 -1.31 -20.82
N SER A 91 0.91 -1.07 -21.78
CA SER A 91 0.90 0.14 -22.60
C SER A 91 -0.20 0.11 -23.67
N LYS A 92 -0.41 1.25 -24.34
CA LYS A 92 -1.34 1.37 -25.48
C LYS A 92 -1.07 0.37 -26.61
N ASP A 93 0.20 0.00 -26.76
CA ASP A 93 0.67 -0.90 -27.81
C ASP A 93 0.49 -2.37 -27.43
N GLY A 94 -0.07 -2.66 -26.24
CA GLY A 94 -0.24 -4.02 -25.72
C GLY A 94 1.01 -4.61 -25.06
N ASN A 95 2.06 -3.81 -24.84
CA ASN A 95 3.29 -4.28 -24.21
C ASN A 95 3.19 -4.18 -22.69
N THR A 96 3.53 -5.25 -21.97
CA THR A 96 3.70 -5.18 -20.51
C THR A 96 4.88 -4.28 -20.17
N LEU A 97 4.63 -3.22 -19.41
CA LEU A 97 5.65 -2.27 -18.94
C LEU A 97 6.28 -2.71 -17.61
N GLY A 98 5.52 -3.45 -16.80
CA GLY A 98 5.92 -3.87 -15.47
C GLY A 98 4.76 -4.40 -14.63
N ALA A 99 4.97 -4.44 -13.32
CA ALA A 99 3.97 -4.82 -12.34
C ALA A 99 3.66 -3.66 -11.38
N VAL A 100 2.39 -3.51 -11.07
CA VAL A 100 1.88 -2.65 -10.00
C VAL A 100 1.40 -3.52 -8.87
N MET A 101 1.87 -3.21 -7.66
CA MET A 101 1.50 -3.94 -6.46
C MET A 101 0.89 -3.00 -5.44
N GLN A 102 -0.24 -3.40 -4.88
CA GLN A 102 -0.76 -2.78 -3.66
C GLN A 102 -0.12 -3.49 -2.46
N ILE A 103 0.51 -2.71 -1.59
CA ILE A 103 1.24 -3.20 -0.42
C ILE A 103 0.68 -2.54 0.84
N THR A 104 0.39 -3.35 1.84
CA THR A 104 0.08 -2.91 3.20
C THR A 104 1.24 -3.25 4.12
N SER A 105 1.92 -2.22 4.60
CA SER A 105 2.93 -2.34 5.66
C SER A 105 2.26 -2.32 7.04
N LYS A 106 2.53 -3.34 7.86
CA LYS A 106 2.02 -3.52 9.23
C LYS A 106 2.92 -2.87 10.30
N GLU A 107 4.04 -2.29 9.87
CA GLU A 107 5.06 -1.72 10.76
C GLU A 107 4.92 -0.20 10.96
N GLY A 108 3.84 0.42 10.46
CA GLY A 108 3.59 1.84 10.70
C GLY A 108 3.38 2.14 12.19
N TYR A 109 3.80 3.32 12.61
CA TYR A 109 3.72 3.73 14.02
C TYR A 109 2.29 4.06 14.45
N GLY A 110 1.52 4.72 13.58
CA GLY A 110 0.12 5.11 13.80
C GLY A 110 -0.89 4.10 13.26
N GLY A 111 -0.44 3.04 12.61
CA GLY A 111 -1.26 1.97 12.05
C GLY A 111 -0.70 1.46 10.72
N ASP A 112 -1.50 0.67 10.03
CA ASP A 112 -1.12 0.12 8.72
C ASP A 112 -0.92 1.25 7.69
N ILE A 113 0.11 1.11 6.85
CA ILE A 113 0.38 2.02 5.73
C ILE A 113 0.09 1.28 4.44
N CYS A 114 -0.94 1.70 3.71
CA CYS A 114 -1.30 1.13 2.42
C CYS A 114 -0.77 2.01 1.30
N PHE A 115 -0.05 1.43 0.36
CA PHE A 115 0.49 2.16 -0.77
C PHE A 115 0.65 1.27 -1.99
N THR A 116 0.90 1.89 -3.13
CA THR A 116 1.14 1.23 -4.40
C THR A 116 2.60 1.39 -4.77
N VAL A 117 3.19 0.34 -5.34
CA VAL A 117 4.54 0.32 -5.86
C VAL A 117 4.48 -0.12 -7.32
N GLY A 118 5.06 0.68 -8.21
CA GLY A 118 5.26 0.30 -9.61
C GLY A 118 6.69 -0.17 -9.83
N ILE A 119 6.88 -1.35 -10.41
CA ILE A 119 8.20 -1.90 -10.76
C ILE A 119 8.20 -2.26 -12.23
N GLN A 120 9.14 -1.68 -12.98
CA GLN A 120 9.32 -1.94 -14.41
C GLN A 120 9.88 -3.35 -14.65
N ASN A 121 9.73 -3.87 -15.87
CA ASN A 121 10.23 -5.21 -16.24
C ASN A 121 11.74 -5.39 -16.01
N ASP A 122 12.52 -4.32 -16.04
CA ASP A 122 13.95 -4.35 -15.79
C ASP A 122 14.33 -4.35 -14.30
N GLY A 123 13.34 -4.34 -13.39
CA GLY A 123 13.51 -4.28 -11.94
C GLY A 123 13.67 -2.86 -11.38
N THR A 124 13.50 -1.81 -12.19
CA THR A 124 13.52 -0.42 -11.74
C THR A 124 12.21 -0.08 -11.02
N VAL A 125 12.28 0.48 -9.81
CA VAL A 125 11.09 1.00 -9.11
C VAL A 125 10.68 2.29 -9.81
N ASN A 126 9.55 2.27 -10.50
CA ASN A 126 9.04 3.43 -11.23
C ASN A 126 8.58 4.53 -10.26
N GLY A 127 7.98 4.12 -9.13
CA GLY A 127 7.58 5.03 -8.06
C GLY A 127 6.67 4.37 -7.04
N ILE A 128 6.30 5.16 -6.03
CA ILE A 128 5.33 4.76 -5.00
C ILE A 128 4.23 5.82 -4.86
N SER A 129 3.01 5.40 -4.57
CA SER A 129 1.90 6.29 -4.23
C SER A 129 1.14 5.77 -3.02
N ILE A 130 1.07 6.58 -1.96
CA ILE A 130 0.35 6.24 -0.73
C ILE A 130 -1.16 6.26 -1.00
N LEU A 131 -1.87 5.24 -0.50
CA LEU A 131 -3.34 5.15 -0.51
C LEU A 131 -3.92 5.53 0.85
N SER A 132 -3.28 5.06 1.93
CA SER A 132 -3.71 5.33 3.30
C SER A 132 -2.50 5.38 4.22
N ILE A 133 -2.46 6.40 5.08
CA ILE A 133 -1.45 6.60 6.10
C ILE A 133 -2.10 7.33 7.28
N SER A 134 -1.84 6.86 8.51
CA SER A 134 -2.41 7.41 9.74
C SER A 134 -1.33 7.73 10.78
N GLU A 135 -0.22 8.29 10.31
CA GLU A 135 0.95 8.60 11.13
C GLU A 135 0.84 9.96 11.82
N THR A 136 1.81 10.27 12.69
CA THR A 136 1.87 11.56 13.38
C THR A 136 2.10 12.70 12.38
N ALA A 137 1.20 13.71 12.40
CA ALA A 137 1.30 14.90 11.57
C ALA A 137 2.63 15.65 11.79
N GLY A 138 3.28 16.05 10.69
CA GLY A 138 4.60 16.71 10.73
C GLY A 138 5.80 15.79 10.96
N LEU A 139 5.56 14.51 11.28
CA LEU A 139 6.56 13.47 11.41
C LEU A 139 6.33 12.40 10.34
N GLY A 140 5.70 11.27 10.68
CA GLY A 140 5.51 10.14 9.76
C GLY A 140 4.59 10.45 8.56
N MET A 141 3.68 11.43 8.68
CA MET A 141 2.90 11.89 7.53
C MET A 141 3.76 12.46 6.39
N LYS A 142 5.03 12.78 6.65
CA LYS A 142 5.98 13.15 5.59
C LYS A 142 6.26 12.01 4.61
N ALA A 143 5.90 10.77 4.91
CA ALA A 143 6.03 9.66 3.97
C ALA A 143 5.12 9.82 2.73
N ASP A 144 4.07 10.65 2.81
CA ASP A 144 3.20 10.96 1.66
C ASP A 144 3.69 12.16 0.83
N THR A 145 4.77 12.83 1.23
CA THR A 145 5.31 13.93 0.42
C THR A 145 6.02 13.41 -0.82
N GLU A 146 6.00 14.20 -1.89
CA GLU A 146 6.76 13.88 -3.11
C GLU A 146 8.25 13.76 -2.82
N GLU A 147 8.80 14.58 -1.92
CA GLU A 147 10.21 14.52 -1.52
C GLU A 147 10.60 13.12 -1.02
N PHE A 148 9.77 12.48 -0.19
CA PHE A 148 10.05 11.13 0.30
C PHE A 148 9.80 10.07 -0.78
N ARG A 149 8.67 10.17 -1.48
CA ARG A 149 8.27 9.18 -2.50
C ARG A 149 9.23 9.12 -3.69
N ASN A 150 9.76 10.28 -4.11
CA ASN A 150 10.70 10.38 -5.23
C ASN A 150 12.07 9.78 -4.92
N GLN A 151 12.38 9.47 -3.66
CA GLN A 151 13.63 8.76 -3.32
C GLN A 151 13.66 7.33 -3.83
N PHE A 152 12.49 6.74 -4.14
CA PHE A 152 12.36 5.40 -4.71
C PHE A 152 12.18 5.43 -6.24
N ALA A 153 11.69 6.54 -6.79
CA ALA A 153 11.33 6.63 -8.20
C ALA A 153 12.56 6.59 -9.12
N GLY A 154 12.47 5.80 -10.19
CA GLY A 154 13.52 5.63 -11.19
C GLY A 154 14.77 4.90 -10.68
N LYS A 155 14.71 4.26 -9.51
CA LYS A 155 15.87 3.60 -8.90
C LYS A 155 15.80 2.09 -9.04
N LYS A 156 16.94 1.49 -9.39
CA LYS A 156 17.09 0.03 -9.49
C LYS A 156 17.96 -0.47 -8.34
N ALA A 157 17.36 -1.28 -7.46
CA ALA A 157 18.03 -1.84 -6.30
C ALA A 157 17.44 -3.20 -5.94
N ASP A 158 18.29 -4.12 -5.46
CA ASP A 158 17.82 -5.42 -4.94
C ASP A 158 17.00 -5.26 -3.65
N ALA A 159 17.39 -4.28 -2.83
CA ALA A 159 16.69 -3.85 -1.64
C ALA A 159 17.12 -2.43 -1.28
N PHE A 160 16.17 -1.62 -0.86
CA PHE A 160 16.42 -0.30 -0.31
C PHE A 160 16.77 -0.38 1.18
N THR A 161 17.67 0.50 1.60
CA THR A 161 17.97 0.76 3.01
C THR A 161 17.75 2.24 3.29
N TYR A 162 17.51 2.60 4.55
CA TYR A 162 17.44 4.00 4.93
C TYR A 162 18.69 4.42 5.70
N THR A 163 19.03 5.70 5.58
CA THR A 163 20.12 6.35 6.32
C THR A 163 19.62 7.61 7.02
N LYS A 164 20.32 8.02 8.08
CA LYS A 164 20.04 9.26 8.83
C LYS A 164 21.02 10.38 8.49
N THR A 165 22.01 10.10 7.64
CA THR A 165 23.16 10.98 7.41
C THR A 165 23.25 11.50 5.97
N GLY A 166 22.21 11.33 5.16
CA GLY A 166 22.26 11.61 3.73
C GLY A 166 22.42 10.30 2.94
N ALA A 167 21.50 10.02 2.03
CA ALA A 167 21.63 8.94 1.06
C ALA A 167 22.78 9.21 0.10
N THR A 168 23.69 8.24 -0.05
CA THR A 168 24.87 8.36 -0.92
C THR A 168 24.90 7.29 -2.00
N ALA A 169 24.23 6.16 -1.78
CA ALA A 169 24.04 5.12 -2.77
C ALA A 169 22.62 5.17 -3.38
N GLU A 170 22.45 4.57 -4.56
CA GLU A 170 21.15 4.53 -5.24
C GLU A 170 20.12 3.72 -4.42
N ASN A 171 20.56 2.65 -3.75
CA ASN A 171 19.70 1.85 -2.88
C ASN A 171 19.49 2.46 -1.48
N GLU A 172 20.03 3.65 -1.21
CA GLU A 172 19.78 4.37 0.04
C GLU A 172 18.68 5.42 -0.13
N ILE A 173 17.87 5.56 0.94
CA ILE A 173 16.90 6.63 1.09
C ILE A 173 17.12 7.37 2.41
N ASP A 174 16.88 8.67 2.42
CA ASP A 174 16.94 9.47 3.63
C ASP A 174 15.73 9.22 4.52
N ALA A 175 16.03 8.91 5.77
CA ALA A 175 15.02 8.70 6.79
C ALA A 175 14.32 10.00 7.18
N ILE A 176 13.02 9.90 7.39
CA ILE A 176 12.24 11.01 7.91
C ILE A 176 12.69 11.29 9.34
N SER A 177 13.22 12.49 9.58
CA SER A 177 13.68 12.91 10.90
C SER A 177 12.54 12.82 11.93
N GLY A 178 12.78 12.07 13.02
CA GLY A 178 11.79 11.80 14.06
C GLY A 178 10.73 10.74 13.71
N ALA A 179 10.79 10.12 12.53
CA ALA A 179 9.83 9.10 12.07
C ALA A 179 10.54 7.89 11.40
N THR A 180 11.55 7.34 12.09
CA THR A 180 12.31 6.18 11.57
C THR A 180 11.45 4.93 11.46
N VAL A 181 10.45 4.75 12.33
CA VAL A 181 9.50 3.62 12.26
C VAL A 181 8.71 3.68 10.96
N THR A 182 8.13 4.85 10.64
CA THR A 182 7.42 5.08 9.38
C THR A 182 8.31 4.89 8.16
N THR A 183 9.55 5.40 8.23
CA THR A 183 10.55 5.24 7.15
C THR A 183 10.78 3.76 6.90
N ASN A 184 11.09 3.00 7.95
CA ASN A 184 11.34 1.56 7.88
C ASN A 184 10.12 0.80 7.34
N ALA A 185 8.91 1.17 7.77
CA ALA A 185 7.67 0.56 7.32
C ALA A 185 7.46 0.71 5.81
N VAL A 186 7.71 1.90 5.24
CA VAL A 186 7.60 2.11 3.79
C VAL A 186 8.73 1.42 3.05
N THR A 187 9.98 1.53 3.52
CA THR A 187 11.13 0.84 2.91
C THR A 187 10.93 -0.68 2.85
N ASN A 188 10.46 -1.28 3.94
CA ASN A 188 10.18 -2.72 3.99
C ASN A 188 9.03 -3.11 3.08
N GLY A 189 7.98 -2.29 2.97
CA GLY A 189 6.92 -2.55 2.01
C GLY A 189 7.41 -2.45 0.54
N VAL A 190 8.26 -1.48 0.20
CA VAL A 190 8.88 -1.43 -1.14
C VAL A 190 9.74 -2.66 -1.41
N ASN A 191 10.54 -3.08 -0.41
CA ASN A 191 11.37 -4.28 -0.51
C ASN A 191 10.54 -5.56 -0.63
N ALA A 192 9.34 -5.62 -0.03
CA ALA A 192 8.40 -6.71 -0.23
C ALA A 192 7.97 -6.81 -1.70
N GLY A 193 7.60 -5.67 -2.31
CA GLY A 193 7.28 -5.61 -3.73
C GLY A 193 8.43 -6.06 -4.62
N LEU A 194 9.65 -5.57 -4.35
CA LEU A 194 10.86 -5.97 -5.07
C LEU A 194 11.15 -7.47 -4.93
N SER A 195 11.01 -8.02 -3.72
CA SER A 195 11.23 -9.45 -3.47
C SER A 195 10.27 -10.30 -4.29
N PHE A 196 8.99 -9.95 -4.28
CA PHE A 196 7.97 -10.66 -5.04
C PHE A 196 8.17 -10.51 -6.55
N PHE A 197 8.48 -9.30 -7.03
CA PHE A 197 8.79 -9.07 -8.44
C PHE A 197 9.98 -9.92 -8.90
N ARG A 198 11.04 -10.04 -8.09
CA ARG A 198 12.16 -10.93 -8.39
C ARG A 198 11.72 -12.39 -8.47
N THR A 199 10.87 -12.85 -7.56
CA THR A 199 10.32 -14.22 -7.62
C THR A 199 9.46 -14.43 -8.87
N LEU A 200 8.71 -13.42 -9.32
CA LEU A 200 7.97 -13.45 -10.58
C LEU A 200 8.91 -13.54 -11.80
N SER A 201 9.96 -12.73 -11.84
CA SER A 201 10.95 -12.74 -12.93
C SER A 201 11.77 -14.03 -12.96
N GLU A 202 12.18 -14.56 -11.79
CA GLU A 202 12.85 -15.86 -11.68
C GLU A 202 11.94 -17.03 -12.10
N GLY A 203 10.62 -16.87 -11.94
CA GLY A 203 9.60 -17.85 -12.30
C GLY A 203 9.10 -17.79 -13.75
N GLY A 204 9.52 -16.80 -14.55
CA GLY A 204 9.18 -16.67 -15.97
C GLY A 204 7.75 -16.18 -16.28
N VAL A 205 7.01 -15.64 -15.32
CA VAL A 205 5.57 -15.30 -15.45
C VAL A 205 5.32 -13.94 -16.12
N LEU A 206 6.36 -13.12 -16.27
CA LEU A 206 6.31 -11.81 -16.93
C LEU A 206 6.76 -11.85 -18.41
N ASP A 207 7.26 -12.99 -18.89
CA ASP A 207 7.79 -13.18 -20.25
C ASP A 207 6.77 -13.76 -21.25
N GLU A 208 5.50 -13.94 -20.84
CA GLU A 208 4.39 -14.35 -21.72
C GLU A 208 3.40 -13.21 -21.99
#